data_AF-A0A0Q6CH75-F1
#
_entry.id   AF-A0A0Q6CH75-F1
#
_cell.length_a   1.000
_cell.length_b   1.000
_cell.length_c   1.000
_cell.angle_alpha   90.00
_cell.angle_beta   90.00
_cell.angle_gamma   90.00
#
_symmetry.space_group_name_H-M   'P 1'
#
loop_
_entity.id
_entity.type
_entity.pdbx_description
1 polymer ?
#
loop_
_entity_poly.entity_id
_entity_poly.type
_entity_poly.pdbx_seq_one_letter_code
_entity_poly.pdbx_strand_id
1 'polypeptide(L)'
;MAGQNFGEIEMAVRFTKLDNALSAGLKTMAAKAAVTQIEYWEEQLAEVEVSGSKGILSDLESLKKKLQADEVDGEAVKKLLGSLAEKTTKISGRVEDKGLSEHLAKVGEGLAASA
;
A
#
# COMPACT_ATOMS: atom_id res chain seq x y z
N MET A 1 9.12 -18.56 22.99
CA MET A 1 9.56 -18.13 21.65
C MET A 1 8.36 -18.28 20.74
N ALA A 2 7.54 -17.23 20.62
CA ALA A 2 6.31 -17.26 19.83
C ALA A 2 6.62 -16.76 18.41
N GLY A 3 6.02 -17.44 17.44
CA GLY A 3 6.41 -17.50 16.04
C GLY A 3 6.54 -16.14 15.37
N GLN A 4 7.61 -16.00 14.58
CA GLN A 4 7.72 -14.93 13.61
C GLN A 4 6.56 -15.09 12.62
N ASN A 5 5.69 -14.09 12.59
CA ASN A 5 4.57 -13.99 11.67
C ASN A 5 5.15 -13.72 10.27
N PHE A 6 5.40 -14.78 9.49
CA PHE A 6 6.14 -14.70 8.22
C PHE A 6 5.50 -13.74 7.20
N GLY A 7 4.18 -13.48 7.29
CA GLY A 7 3.49 -12.50 6.46
C GLY A 7 3.82 -11.02 6.77
N GLU A 8 4.09 -10.67 8.03
CA GLU A 8 4.38 -9.27 8.44
C GLU A 8 5.75 -8.78 7.96
N ILE A 9 6.76 -9.65 8.00
CA ILE A 9 8.13 -9.31 7.58
C ILE A 9 8.19 -9.16 6.05
N GLU A 10 7.50 -10.04 5.31
CA GLU A 10 7.42 -9.92 3.85
C GLU A 10 6.73 -8.64 3.41
N MET A 11 5.64 -8.26 4.06
CA MET A 11 4.96 -7.00 3.75
C MET A 11 5.87 -5.79 3.99
N ALA A 12 6.53 -5.69 5.16
CA ALA A 12 7.39 -4.53 5.47
C ALA A 12 8.55 -4.37 4.47
N VAL A 13 9.21 -5.47 4.07
CA VAL A 13 10.29 -5.46 3.08
C VAL A 13 9.78 -5.04 1.70
N ARG A 14 8.56 -5.43 1.36
CA ARG A 14 7.88 -5.09 0.11
C ARG A 14 7.48 -3.60 0.06
N PHE A 15 7.10 -3.00 1.19
CA PHE A 15 6.83 -1.55 1.32
C PHE A 15 8.05 -0.70 1.05
N THR A 16 9.18 -1.04 1.67
CA THR A 16 10.44 -0.33 1.42
C THR A 16 10.84 -0.38 -0.05
N LYS A 17 10.51 -1.46 -0.77
CA LYS A 17 10.75 -1.55 -2.22
C LYS A 17 9.84 -0.62 -3.05
N LEU A 18 8.56 -0.47 -2.66
CA LEU A 18 7.64 0.43 -3.32
C LEU A 18 8.03 1.90 -3.09
N ASP A 19 8.33 2.26 -1.84
CA ASP A 19 8.80 3.60 -1.45
C ASP A 19 10.05 4.04 -2.22
N ASN A 20 11.03 3.12 -2.35
CA ASN A 20 12.22 3.35 -3.17
C ASN A 20 11.90 3.50 -4.67
N ALA A 21 10.92 2.76 -5.18
CA ALA A 21 10.50 2.84 -6.58
C ALA A 21 9.74 4.14 -6.90
N LEU A 22 8.93 4.64 -5.95
CA LEU A 22 8.26 5.94 -6.04
C LEU A 22 9.27 7.10 -5.94
N SER A 23 10.22 7.01 -5.01
CA SER A 23 11.27 8.02 -4.80
C SER A 23 12.27 8.13 -5.96
N ALA A 24 12.52 7.05 -6.70
CA ALA A 24 13.41 7.06 -7.87
C ALA A 24 12.76 7.61 -9.15
N GLY A 25 11.48 8.02 -9.09
CA GLY A 25 10.67 8.38 -10.24
C GLY A 25 10.08 7.15 -10.92
N LEU A 26 8.77 7.19 -11.16
CA LEU A 26 7.98 6.14 -11.82
C LEU A 26 8.42 5.94 -13.29
N LYS A 27 9.58 5.34 -13.51
CA LYS A 27 9.97 4.77 -14.82
C LYS A 27 9.15 3.50 -15.05
N THR A 28 9.00 3.05 -16.29
CA THR A 28 8.19 1.88 -16.67
C THR A 28 8.45 0.61 -15.83
N MET A 29 9.69 0.37 -15.41
CA MET A 29 10.01 -0.72 -14.47
C MET A 29 9.49 -0.49 -13.05
N ALA A 30 9.52 0.74 -12.56
CA ALA A 30 8.98 1.11 -11.26
C ALA A 30 7.44 1.01 -11.24
N ALA A 31 6.77 1.37 -12.34
CA ALA A 31 5.32 1.20 -12.48
C ALA A 31 4.90 -0.27 -12.43
N LYS A 32 5.62 -1.16 -13.14
CA LYS A 32 5.34 -2.61 -13.11
C LYS A 32 5.59 -3.23 -11.73
N ALA A 33 6.68 -2.84 -11.07
CA ALA A 33 6.96 -3.29 -9.71
C ALA A 33 5.91 -2.78 -8.71
N ALA A 34 5.43 -1.54 -8.88
CA ALA A 34 4.36 -0.97 -8.07
C ALA A 34 3.03 -1.70 -8.28
N VAL A 35 2.67 -2.04 -9.53
CA VAL A 35 1.48 -2.84 -9.83
C VAL A 35 1.51 -4.20 -9.14
N THR A 36 2.60 -4.96 -9.25
CA THR A 36 2.74 -6.26 -8.57
C THR A 36 2.62 -6.10 -7.05
N GLN A 37 3.10 -4.99 -6.50
CA GLN A 37 2.97 -4.74 -5.07
C GLN A 37 1.53 -4.43 -4.65
N ILE A 38 0.81 -3.67 -5.46
CA ILE A 38 -0.60 -3.36 -5.25
C ILE A 38 -1.43 -4.64 -5.29
N GLU A 39 -1.19 -5.52 -6.28
CA GLU A 39 -1.89 -6.81 -6.40
C GLU A 39 -1.72 -7.68 -5.15
N TYR A 40 -0.49 -7.74 -4.62
CA TYR A 40 -0.24 -8.47 -3.38
C TYR A 40 -1.01 -7.87 -2.19
N TRP A 41 -1.11 -6.54 -2.08
CA TRP A 41 -1.91 -5.92 -1.02
C TRP A 41 -3.40 -6.17 -1.19
N GLU A 42 -3.89 -6.16 -2.43
CA GLU A 42 -5.28 -6.49 -2.72
C GLU A 42 -5.62 -7.90 -2.22
N GLU A 43 -4.73 -8.88 -2.45
CA GLU A 43 -4.88 -10.25 -1.94
C GLU A 43 -4.89 -10.29 -0.41
N GLN A 44 -3.92 -9.63 0.25
CA GLN A 44 -3.85 -9.65 1.72
C GLN A 44 -5.04 -8.92 2.38
N LEU A 45 -5.49 -7.81 1.81
CA LEU A 45 -6.63 -7.04 2.34
C LEU A 45 -7.97 -7.69 2.04
N ALA A 46 -8.07 -8.55 1.01
CA ALA A 46 -9.30 -9.27 0.69
C ALA A 46 -9.73 -10.20 1.84
N GLU A 47 -8.79 -10.70 2.62
CA GLU A 47 -9.02 -11.56 3.78
C GLU A 47 -9.29 -10.75 5.07
N VAL A 48 -9.13 -9.42 5.04
CA VAL A 48 -9.29 -8.53 6.20
C VAL A 48 -10.72 -7.99 6.29
N GLU A 49 -11.52 -8.57 7.19
CA GLU A 49 -12.90 -8.16 7.48
C GLU A 49 -12.99 -6.96 8.44
N VAL A 50 -12.23 -5.90 8.20
CA VAL A 50 -12.23 -4.67 9.03
C VAL A 50 -12.98 -3.55 8.32
N SER A 51 -13.83 -2.82 9.06
CA SER A 51 -14.58 -1.67 8.54
C SER A 51 -13.65 -0.60 7.94
N GLY A 52 -13.65 -0.51 6.62
CA GLY A 52 -12.81 0.39 5.83
C GLY A 52 -11.90 -0.31 4.82
N SER A 53 -11.65 -1.62 4.96
CA SER A 53 -10.73 -2.39 4.09
C SER A 53 -11.18 -2.36 2.63
N LYS A 54 -12.50 -2.47 2.37
CA LYS A 54 -13.09 -2.34 1.03
C LYS A 54 -12.76 -1.01 0.34
N GLY A 55 -12.69 0.08 1.11
CA GLY A 55 -12.34 1.40 0.56
C GLY A 55 -10.87 1.51 0.19
N ILE A 56 -9.98 0.78 0.87
CA ILE A 56 -8.57 0.67 0.49
C ILE A 56 -8.43 -0.18 -0.76
N LEU A 57 -9.12 -1.33 -0.82
CA LEU A 57 -9.13 -2.18 -2.03
C LEU A 57 -9.55 -1.41 -3.29
N SER A 58 -10.60 -0.58 -3.22
CA SER A 58 -11.02 0.25 -4.36
C SER A 58 -9.98 1.31 -4.76
N ASP A 59 -9.30 1.93 -3.80
CA ASP A 59 -8.25 2.91 -4.07
C ASP A 59 -7.00 2.23 -4.66
N LEU A 60 -6.67 1.03 -4.21
CA LEU A 60 -5.58 0.20 -4.74
C LEU A 60 -5.84 -0.22 -6.18
N GLU A 61 -7.04 -0.71 -6.49
CA GLU A 61 -7.44 -1.04 -7.86
C GLU A 61 -7.33 0.19 -8.79
N SER A 62 -7.73 1.36 -8.26
CA SER A 62 -7.64 2.64 -8.99
C SER A 62 -6.19 3.06 -9.24
N LEU A 63 -5.31 2.90 -8.24
CA LEU A 63 -3.88 3.19 -8.37
C LEU A 63 -3.24 2.26 -9.40
N LYS A 64 -3.54 0.95 -9.35
CA LYS A 64 -3.09 -0.03 -10.34
C LYS A 64 -3.44 0.39 -11.76
N LYS A 65 -4.71 0.74 -12.02
CA LYS A 65 -5.17 1.18 -13.35
C LYS A 65 -4.42 2.41 -13.83
N LYS A 66 -4.15 3.39 -12.96
CA LYS A 66 -3.38 4.60 -13.33
C LYS A 66 -1.92 4.31 -13.65
N LEU A 67 -1.30 3.39 -12.93
CA LEU A 67 0.08 2.97 -13.20
C LEU A 67 0.22 2.13 -14.46
N GLN A 68 -0.88 1.50 -14.91
CA GLN A 68 -0.94 0.71 -16.15
C GLN A 68 -1.36 1.55 -17.38
N ALA A 69 -1.71 2.82 -17.21
CA ALA A 69 -2.08 3.69 -18.33
C ALA A 69 -0.85 3.99 -19.22
N ASP A 70 -1.09 4.17 -20.53
CA ASP A 70 -0.05 4.57 -21.49
C ASP A 70 0.67 5.86 -21.08
N GLU A 71 -0.06 6.79 -20.47
CA GLU A 71 0.49 8.01 -19.89
C GLU A 71 0.09 8.10 -18.41
N VAL A 72 1.09 8.11 -17.53
CA VAL A 72 0.88 8.14 -16.08
C VAL A 72 0.65 9.59 -15.62
N ASP A 73 -0.57 9.87 -15.19
CA ASP A 73 -0.93 11.13 -14.53
C ASP A 73 -0.35 11.15 -13.09
N GLY A 74 0.83 11.74 -12.96
CA GLY A 74 1.57 11.81 -11.69
C GLY A 74 0.83 12.56 -10.58
N GLU A 75 0.01 13.57 -10.91
CA GLU A 75 -0.76 14.33 -9.91
C GLU A 75 -1.93 13.48 -9.39
N ALA A 76 -2.63 12.78 -10.28
CA ALA A 76 -3.66 11.83 -9.89
C ALA A 76 -3.12 10.64 -9.08
N VAL A 77 -1.90 10.17 -9.41
CA VAL A 77 -1.20 9.13 -8.62
C VAL A 77 -0.87 9.64 -7.22
N LYS A 78 -0.26 10.82 -7.08
CA LYS A 78 0.05 11.44 -5.78
C LYS A 78 -1.19 11.61 -4.91
N LYS A 79 -2.30 12.08 -5.50
CA LYS A 79 -3.57 12.21 -4.78
C LYS A 79 -4.11 10.88 -4.28
N LEU A 80 -4.01 9.81 -5.08
CA LEU A 80 -4.40 8.47 -4.64
C LEU A 80 -3.48 7.93 -3.53
N LEU A 81 -2.18 8.18 -3.62
CA LEU A 81 -1.23 7.82 -2.56
C LEU A 81 -1.59 8.49 -1.23
N GLY A 82 -1.95 9.78 -1.26
CA GLY A 82 -2.45 10.48 -0.07
C GLY A 82 -3.73 9.87 0.52
N SER A 83 -4.72 9.55 -0.33
CA SER A 83 -5.96 8.88 0.11
C SER A 83 -5.69 7.51 0.74
N LEU A 84 -4.80 6.72 0.10
CA LEU A 84 -4.38 5.42 0.61
C LEU A 84 -3.64 5.56 1.95
N ALA A 85 -2.77 6.56 2.08
CA ALA A 85 -2.08 6.86 3.33
C ALA A 85 -3.07 7.12 4.48
N GLU A 86 -4.01 8.04 4.28
CA GLU A 86 -5.01 8.39 5.29
C GLU A 86 -5.89 7.19 5.68
N LYS A 87 -6.38 6.44 4.71
CA LYS A 87 -7.24 5.27 4.97
C LYS A 87 -6.47 4.17 5.66
N THR A 88 -5.22 3.92 5.29
CA THR A 88 -4.42 2.84 5.87
C THR A 88 -4.04 3.16 7.31
N THR A 89 -3.62 4.40 7.60
CA THR A 89 -3.41 4.90 8.97
C THR A 89 -4.70 4.89 9.81
N LYS A 90 -5.86 5.12 9.19
CA LYS A 90 -7.13 5.06 9.90
C LYS A 90 -7.53 3.63 10.26
N ILE A 91 -7.19 2.64 9.43
CA ILE A 91 -7.45 1.23 9.73
C ILE A 91 -6.48 0.70 10.78
N SER A 92 -5.21 1.14 10.81
CA SER A 92 -4.27 0.68 11.85
C SER A 92 -4.84 0.89 13.26
N GLY A 93 -5.41 2.07 13.55
CA GLY A 93 -6.05 2.37 14.84
C GLY A 93 -7.35 1.60 15.14
N ARG A 94 -7.80 0.70 14.24
CA ARG A 94 -9.03 -0.12 14.37
C ARG A 94 -8.75 -1.62 14.41
N VAL A 95 -7.50 -2.02 14.18
CA VAL A 95 -7.08 -3.41 14.19
C VAL A 95 -6.64 -3.79 15.60
N GLU A 96 -7.17 -4.88 16.14
CA GLU A 96 -6.83 -5.36 17.49
C GLU A 96 -5.45 -6.04 17.52
N ASP A 97 -5.03 -6.63 16.40
CA ASP A 97 -3.70 -7.19 16.27
C ASP A 97 -2.66 -6.06 16.24
N LYS A 98 -1.81 -6.02 17.26
CA LYS A 98 -0.85 -4.95 17.47
C LYS A 98 0.24 -4.93 16.39
N GLY A 99 0.70 -6.10 15.92
CA GLY A 99 1.72 -6.20 14.87
C GLY A 99 1.21 -5.65 13.55
N LEU A 100 0.01 -6.09 13.14
CA LEU A 100 -0.69 -5.62 11.96
C LEU A 100 -1.05 -4.13 12.07
N SER A 101 -1.48 -3.64 13.23
CA SER A 101 -1.71 -2.21 13.47
C SER A 101 -0.42 -1.39 13.27
N GLU A 102 0.68 -1.74 13.95
CA GLU A 102 1.96 -1.06 13.80
C GLU A 102 2.49 -1.12 12.36
N HIS A 103 2.24 -2.25 11.69
CA HIS A 103 2.56 -2.42 10.28
C HIS A 103 1.76 -1.45 9.40
N LEU A 104 0.44 -1.46 9.48
CA LEU A 104 -0.44 -0.58 8.70
C LEU A 104 -0.17 0.92 8.97
N ALA A 105 0.24 1.29 10.18
CA ALA A 105 0.64 2.66 10.49
C ALA A 105 1.89 3.07 9.68
N LYS A 106 2.95 2.25 9.71
CA LYS A 106 4.19 2.51 8.94
C LYS A 106 3.93 2.57 7.44
N VAL A 107 3.02 1.74 6.97
CA VAL A 107 2.53 1.76 5.59
C VAL A 107 1.90 3.10 5.25
N GLY A 108 0.96 3.56 6.08
CA GLY A 108 0.31 4.84 5.87
C GLY A 108 1.30 6.01 5.88
N GLU A 109 2.30 5.99 6.76
CA GLU A 109 3.36 6.99 6.80
C GLU A 109 4.24 6.99 5.53
N GLY A 110 4.65 5.82 5.03
CA GLY A 110 5.43 5.72 3.79
C GLY A 110 4.65 6.20 2.56
N LEU A 111 3.36 5.87 2.48
CA LEU A 111 2.48 6.37 1.43
C LEU A 111 2.31 7.89 1.49
N ALA A 112 2.20 8.47 2.69
CA ALA A 112 2.11 9.91 2.87
C ALA A 112 3.40 10.63 2.45
N ALA A 113 4.57 10.05 2.73
CA ALA A 113 5.86 10.59 2.31
C ALA A 113 6.06 10.55 0.78
N SER A 114 5.35 9.66 0.10
CA SER A 114 5.40 9.47 -1.35
C SER A 114 4.36 10.30 -2.14
N ALA A 115 3.42 10.96 -1.44
CA ALA A 115 2.39 11.82 -2.04
C ALA A 115 2.93 13.25 -2.30
#